data_AF-A0A3D1J2V0-F1
#
_entry.id   AF-A0A3D1J2V0-F1
#
_cell.length_a   1.000
_cell.length_b   1.000
_cell.length_c   1.000
_cell.angle_alpha   90.00
_cell.angle_beta   90.00
_cell.angle_gamma   90.00
#
_symmetry.space_group_name_H-M   'P 1'
#
loop_
_entity.id
_entity.type
_entity.pdbx_description
1 polymer ?
#
loop_
_entity_poly.entity_id
_entity_poly.type
_entity_poly.pdbx_seq_one_letter_code
_entity_poly.pdbx_strand_id
1 'polypeptide(L)'
;AEQKGLYLPKLVSGEWTGTMCLTEAHCGTDLGMLRSKAEPQADGTYKITGSKIFISAGEHDMSANIIHLVLARLPGAPEGSKGISLFLVPKFLPNADGTPGARNPITCGAIEEKMGIHGNSTCQMNLDGAIGTLIGEPNKGLNAMFVFMNAARIGVGMQSLGLTEVAYQNALAYAKDRIQMRSLSGPKAPDKPADPIIVHPDVRRMLLTAKAYAEGARAFASYVALQIDKEFAHPDEEVRKDAADEVALLTPIIKAFITDNGWIATSEAMQVFGGHGFIAESGMEQYVRDARINMIYEGTNTVQSLDLLGRKVLMDNGAKLRKFGAKVQAFVEENGSDEAMSEFITPLGDLGDKVTKLTMEIGMKAFQNPDEVGAAAVPYLRVVGHLVYAYFFAQMAKIALAKQDSGDTFYKAKLATARFYFARLLPETAMLIRQARSGSASLMALDADLF
;
A
#
# COMPACT_ATOMS: atom_id res chain seq x y z
N ALA A 1 29.97 -9.95 -7.14
CA ALA A 1 30.34 -8.79 -7.97
C ALA A 1 29.94 -9.02 -9.43
N GLU A 2 30.25 -10.18 -9.98
CA GLU A 2 29.90 -10.60 -11.35
C GLU A 2 28.40 -10.46 -11.69
N GLN A 3 27.49 -11.06 -10.90
CA GLN A 3 26.04 -10.89 -11.09
C GLN A 3 25.64 -9.40 -11.15
N LYS A 4 26.19 -8.57 -10.26
CA LYS A 4 25.88 -7.12 -10.25
C LYS A 4 26.35 -6.44 -11.53
N GLY A 5 27.57 -6.75 -12.00
CA GLY A 5 28.14 -6.17 -13.22
C GLY A 5 27.37 -6.53 -14.48
N LEU A 6 26.86 -7.76 -14.56
CA LEU A 6 26.10 -8.24 -15.73
C LEU A 6 24.66 -7.74 -15.75
N TYR A 7 23.91 -7.90 -14.65
CA TYR A 7 22.46 -7.73 -14.66
C TYR A 7 22.01 -6.31 -14.30
N LEU A 8 22.65 -5.63 -13.34
CA LEU A 8 22.16 -4.35 -12.84
C LEU A 8 22.16 -3.23 -13.89
N PRO A 9 23.20 -3.04 -14.72
CA PRO A 9 23.17 -1.98 -15.74
C PRO A 9 22.00 -2.12 -16.71
N LYS A 10 21.67 -3.37 -17.09
CA LYS A 10 20.57 -3.70 -18.01
C LYS A 10 19.18 -3.50 -17.38
N LEU A 11 19.05 -3.83 -16.09
CA LEU A 11 17.82 -3.60 -15.32
C LEU A 11 17.58 -2.12 -15.06
N VAL A 12 18.63 -1.36 -14.72
CA VAL A 12 18.55 0.08 -14.44
C VAL A 12 18.24 0.87 -15.72
N SER A 13 18.81 0.49 -16.88
CA SER A 13 18.50 1.14 -18.16
C SER A 13 17.12 0.78 -18.71
N GLY A 14 16.49 -0.30 -18.21
CA GLY A 14 15.25 -0.86 -18.75
C GLY A 14 15.43 -1.68 -20.02
N GLU A 15 16.68 -1.94 -20.46
CA GLU A 15 16.95 -2.84 -21.59
C GLU A 15 16.41 -4.25 -21.29
N TRP A 16 16.59 -4.70 -20.04
CA TRP A 16 15.98 -5.89 -19.49
C TRP A 16 15.01 -5.51 -18.39
N THR A 17 13.95 -6.28 -18.25
CA THR A 17 12.96 -6.13 -17.17
C THR A 17 13.16 -7.17 -16.09
N GLY A 18 12.52 -6.98 -14.93
CA GLY A 18 12.59 -7.89 -13.80
C GLY A 18 11.20 -8.23 -13.26
N THR A 19 11.06 -9.41 -12.68
CA THR A 19 9.83 -9.84 -12.01
C THR A 19 10.16 -10.72 -10.80
N MET A 20 9.19 -10.86 -9.90
CA MET A 20 9.31 -11.65 -8.68
C MET A 20 8.41 -12.89 -8.77
N CYS A 21 8.99 -14.07 -8.56
CA CYS A 21 8.36 -15.38 -8.72
C CYS A 21 8.25 -16.11 -7.37
N LEU A 22 7.21 -15.77 -6.59
CA LEU A 22 7.03 -16.25 -5.21
C LEU A 22 5.93 -17.32 -5.10
N THR A 23 4.70 -16.92 -5.43
CA THR A 23 3.44 -17.62 -5.17
C THR A 23 3.28 -18.88 -6.02
N GLU A 24 2.67 -19.92 -5.43
CA GLU A 24 2.28 -21.17 -6.10
C GLU A 24 0.78 -21.41 -5.86
N ALA A 25 0.16 -22.31 -6.62
CA ALA A 25 -1.29 -22.53 -6.56
C ALA A 25 -1.81 -22.85 -5.15
N HIS A 26 -1.04 -23.56 -4.34
CA HIS A 26 -1.38 -23.91 -2.96
C HIS A 26 -0.80 -22.95 -1.91
N CYS A 27 -0.04 -21.91 -2.30
CA CYS A 27 0.57 -20.99 -1.34
C CYS A 27 0.70 -19.54 -1.84
N GLY A 28 0.04 -18.61 -1.14
CA GLY A 28 0.19 -17.16 -1.29
C GLY A 28 0.85 -16.53 -0.07
N THR A 29 0.05 -16.20 0.95
CA THR A 29 0.53 -15.60 2.20
C THR A 29 1.54 -16.48 2.94
N ASP A 30 1.33 -17.80 2.96
CA ASP A 30 2.27 -18.75 3.56
C ASP A 30 3.23 -19.34 2.54
N LEU A 31 4.26 -18.58 2.18
CA LEU A 31 5.31 -19.02 1.26
C LEU A 31 6.12 -20.21 1.78
N GLY A 32 6.01 -20.56 3.07
CA GLY A 32 6.70 -21.72 3.64
C GLY A 32 6.30 -23.05 2.99
N MET A 33 5.09 -23.10 2.43
CA MET A 33 4.52 -24.26 1.75
C MET A 33 5.00 -24.45 0.30
N LEU A 34 5.86 -23.57 -0.24
CA LEU A 34 6.32 -23.69 -1.62
C LEU A 34 7.02 -25.03 -1.89
N ARG A 35 6.81 -25.56 -3.10
CA ARG A 35 7.31 -26.86 -3.56
C ARG A 35 8.32 -26.73 -4.70
N SER A 36 8.49 -25.55 -5.30
CA SER A 36 9.55 -25.32 -6.29
C SER A 36 10.92 -25.70 -5.71
N LYS A 37 11.69 -26.47 -6.48
CA LYS A 37 12.99 -27.03 -6.07
C LYS A 37 14.13 -26.47 -6.92
N ALA A 38 15.32 -26.40 -6.36
CA ALA A 38 16.53 -25.96 -7.04
C ALA A 38 17.66 -26.99 -6.84
N GLU A 39 17.95 -27.78 -7.88
CA GLU A 39 18.96 -28.84 -7.84
C GLU A 39 20.34 -28.28 -8.25
N PRO A 40 21.37 -28.36 -7.38
CA PRO A 40 22.70 -27.82 -7.69
C PRO A 40 23.33 -28.55 -8.87
N GLN A 41 24.09 -27.83 -9.69
CA GLN A 41 24.85 -28.34 -10.83
C GLN A 41 26.36 -28.21 -10.57
N ALA A 42 27.18 -28.95 -11.34
CA ALA A 42 28.64 -28.97 -11.17
C ALA A 42 29.32 -27.63 -11.52
N ASP A 43 28.69 -26.81 -12.35
CA ASP A 43 29.18 -25.48 -12.77
C ASP A 43 28.78 -24.35 -11.78
N GLY A 44 28.16 -24.70 -10.64
CA GLY A 44 27.69 -23.75 -9.64
C GLY A 44 26.32 -23.14 -9.93
N THR A 45 25.68 -23.49 -11.06
CA THR A 45 24.29 -23.12 -11.34
C THR A 45 23.30 -24.08 -10.66
N TYR A 46 22.01 -23.81 -10.80
CA TYR A 46 20.93 -24.64 -10.28
C TYR A 46 19.91 -24.92 -11.39
N LYS A 47 19.39 -26.14 -11.43
CA LYS A 47 18.19 -26.49 -12.19
C LYS A 47 16.96 -26.31 -11.33
N ILE A 48 16.11 -25.37 -11.71
CA ILE A 48 14.93 -24.99 -10.94
C ILE A 48 13.70 -25.60 -11.60
N THR A 49 12.92 -26.34 -10.81
CA THR A 49 11.70 -26.99 -11.28
C THR A 49 10.52 -26.60 -10.41
N GLY A 50 9.40 -26.23 -11.02
CA GLY A 50 8.19 -25.86 -10.32
C GLY A 50 7.23 -25.04 -11.16
N SER A 51 6.17 -24.55 -10.53
CA SER A 51 5.20 -23.65 -11.14
C SER A 51 4.92 -22.48 -10.20
N LYS A 52 4.83 -21.28 -10.76
CA LYS A 52 4.53 -20.04 -10.06
C LYS A 52 3.31 -19.40 -10.67
N ILE A 53 2.47 -18.75 -9.87
CA ILE A 53 1.25 -18.10 -10.36
C ILE A 53 1.18 -16.65 -9.92
N PHE A 54 0.35 -15.87 -10.60
CA PHE A 54 0.14 -14.45 -10.34
C PHE A 54 1.41 -13.61 -10.49
N ILE A 55 2.25 -13.98 -11.48
CA ILE A 55 3.52 -13.30 -11.73
C ILE A 55 3.28 -12.10 -12.64
N SER A 56 3.25 -10.91 -12.03
CA SER A 56 3.15 -9.63 -12.76
C SER A 56 4.33 -9.45 -13.70
N ALA A 57 4.05 -9.10 -14.95
CA ALA A 57 5.05 -9.00 -16.01
C ALA A 57 5.93 -10.26 -16.16
N GLY A 58 5.38 -11.45 -15.89
CA GLY A 58 6.10 -12.71 -16.04
C GLY A 58 6.51 -13.03 -17.48
N GLU A 59 5.81 -12.47 -18.47
CA GLU A 59 6.16 -12.56 -19.88
C GLU A 59 5.63 -11.35 -20.65
N HIS A 60 6.41 -10.85 -21.61
CA HIS A 60 6.06 -9.79 -22.55
C HIS A 60 7.13 -9.66 -23.66
N ASP A 61 6.83 -8.89 -24.70
CA ASP A 61 7.69 -8.60 -25.85
C ASP A 61 8.36 -7.21 -25.80
N MET A 62 8.14 -6.43 -24.74
CA MET A 62 8.68 -5.07 -24.56
C MET A 62 10.19 -4.99 -24.26
N SER A 63 10.87 -6.10 -23.95
CA SER A 63 12.29 -6.12 -23.57
C SER A 63 13.02 -7.31 -24.16
N ALA A 64 14.34 -7.18 -24.31
CA ALA A 64 15.17 -8.24 -24.90
C ALA A 64 15.35 -9.44 -23.95
N ASN A 65 15.17 -9.24 -22.63
CA ASN A 65 15.27 -10.29 -21.61
C ASN A 65 14.44 -9.91 -20.38
N ILE A 66 14.02 -10.94 -19.63
CA ILE A 66 13.26 -10.80 -18.37
C ILE A 66 14.01 -11.58 -17.29
N ILE A 67 14.34 -10.92 -16.19
CA ILE A 67 15.05 -11.52 -15.05
C ILE A 67 14.04 -11.89 -13.97
N HIS A 68 13.85 -13.20 -13.77
CA HIS A 68 12.91 -13.71 -12.78
C HIS A 68 13.65 -13.98 -11.47
N LEU A 69 13.17 -13.36 -10.40
CA LEU A 69 13.64 -13.60 -9.04
C LEU A 69 12.78 -14.71 -8.40
N VAL A 70 13.27 -15.95 -8.44
CA VAL A 70 12.49 -17.15 -8.12
C VAL A 70 12.80 -17.65 -6.71
N LEU A 71 11.77 -17.87 -5.90
CA LEU A 71 11.90 -18.59 -4.63
C LEU A 71 11.77 -20.10 -4.85
N ALA A 72 12.76 -20.85 -4.39
CA ALA A 72 12.78 -22.31 -4.46
C ALA A 72 13.56 -22.91 -3.29
N ARG A 73 13.37 -24.21 -3.07
CA ARG A 73 13.98 -24.97 -1.97
C ARG A 73 15.17 -25.81 -2.47
N LEU A 74 16.27 -25.77 -1.73
CA LEU A 74 17.42 -26.64 -1.99
C LEU A 74 17.16 -28.06 -1.46
N PRO A 75 17.80 -29.11 -2.04
CA PRO A 75 17.76 -30.45 -1.47
C PRO A 75 18.19 -30.46 -0.01
N GLY A 76 17.41 -31.10 0.86
CA GLY A 76 17.69 -31.18 2.30
C GLY A 76 17.51 -29.87 3.08
N ALA A 77 16.99 -28.80 2.47
CA ALA A 77 16.73 -27.55 3.19
C ALA A 77 15.61 -27.70 4.24
N PRO A 78 15.71 -27.03 5.41
CA PRO A 78 14.73 -27.14 6.49
C PRO A 78 13.31 -26.77 6.05
N GLU A 79 12.28 -27.50 6.48
CA GLU A 79 10.89 -27.20 6.12
C GLU A 79 10.44 -25.76 6.47
N GLY A 80 9.38 -25.31 5.79
CA GLY A 80 8.80 -23.99 5.99
C GLY A 80 9.67 -22.85 5.43
N SER A 81 9.42 -21.64 5.92
CA SER A 81 10.02 -20.40 5.41
C SER A 81 11.55 -20.33 5.53
N LYS A 82 12.13 -21.04 6.51
CA LYS A 82 13.57 -21.04 6.80
C LYS A 82 14.41 -21.80 5.78
N GLY A 83 13.83 -22.63 4.91
CA GLY A 83 14.57 -23.38 3.89
C GLY A 83 14.44 -22.82 2.48
N ILE A 84 14.01 -21.56 2.35
CA ILE A 84 13.75 -20.93 1.05
C ILE A 84 14.99 -20.14 0.63
N SER A 85 15.43 -20.38 -0.61
CA SER A 85 16.50 -19.66 -1.28
C SER A 85 15.94 -18.79 -2.41
N LEU A 86 16.69 -17.77 -2.81
CA LEU A 86 16.35 -16.87 -3.91
C LEU A 86 17.29 -17.09 -5.08
N PHE A 87 16.74 -17.18 -6.29
CA PHE A 87 17.51 -17.44 -7.50
C PHE A 87 17.23 -16.40 -8.58
N LEU A 88 18.28 -16.02 -9.31
CA LEU A 88 18.20 -15.24 -10.54
C LEU A 88 18.01 -16.20 -11.72
N VAL A 89 16.88 -16.10 -12.41
CA VAL A 89 16.52 -16.98 -13.55
C VAL A 89 16.16 -16.11 -14.76
N PRO A 90 17.09 -15.93 -15.72
CA PRO A 90 16.82 -15.10 -16.88
C PRO A 90 15.94 -15.84 -17.90
N LYS A 91 15.11 -15.13 -18.67
CA LYS A 91 14.32 -15.68 -19.79
C LYS A 91 15.24 -16.27 -20.87
N PHE A 92 16.30 -15.54 -21.19
CA PHE A 92 17.38 -15.96 -22.07
C PHE A 92 18.70 -15.94 -21.30
N LEU A 93 19.46 -17.02 -21.38
CA LEU A 93 20.78 -17.12 -20.75
C LEU A 93 21.72 -16.11 -21.41
N PRO A 94 22.33 -15.18 -20.66
CA PRO A 94 23.23 -14.20 -21.25
C PRO A 94 24.46 -14.86 -21.87
N ASN A 95 24.86 -14.40 -23.05
CA ASN A 95 26.16 -14.71 -23.63
C ASN A 95 27.28 -13.97 -22.85
N ALA A 96 28.53 -14.30 -23.13
CA ALA A 96 29.70 -13.68 -22.48
C ALA A 96 29.78 -12.15 -22.69
N ASP A 97 29.21 -11.65 -23.80
CA ASP A 97 29.13 -10.21 -24.12
C ASP A 97 27.91 -9.51 -23.48
N GLY A 98 27.09 -10.24 -22.71
CA GLY A 98 25.89 -9.72 -22.06
C GLY A 98 24.67 -9.61 -22.97
N THR A 99 24.70 -10.13 -24.20
CA THR A 99 23.52 -10.22 -25.06
C THR A 99 22.63 -11.42 -24.68
N PRO A 100 21.30 -11.39 -24.94
CA PRO A 100 20.44 -12.56 -24.75
C PRO A 100 20.89 -13.73 -25.64
N GLY A 101 21.18 -14.88 -25.03
CA GLY A 101 21.56 -16.11 -25.71
C GLY A 101 20.42 -17.13 -25.77
N ALA A 102 20.72 -18.39 -25.46
CA ALA A 102 19.75 -19.48 -25.55
C ALA A 102 18.53 -19.27 -24.63
N ARG A 103 17.34 -19.69 -25.08
CA ARG A 103 16.11 -19.63 -24.27
C ARG A 103 16.25 -20.58 -23.07
N ASN A 104 16.15 -20.02 -21.88
CA ASN A 104 16.11 -20.78 -20.63
C ASN A 104 14.72 -21.43 -20.49
N PRO A 105 14.57 -22.67 -19.97
CA PRO A 105 13.25 -23.32 -19.84
C PRO A 105 12.41 -22.77 -18.66
N ILE A 106 12.14 -21.47 -18.71
CA ILE A 106 11.15 -20.75 -17.91
C ILE A 106 10.12 -20.13 -18.86
N THR A 107 8.88 -20.60 -18.84
CA THR A 107 7.87 -20.25 -19.83
C THR A 107 6.59 -19.77 -19.18
N CYS A 108 5.85 -18.88 -19.85
CA CYS A 108 4.49 -18.51 -19.45
C CYS A 108 3.52 -19.55 -20.03
N GLY A 109 2.84 -20.30 -19.16
CA GLY A 109 1.85 -21.31 -19.54
C GLY A 109 0.46 -20.74 -19.76
N ALA A 110 0.11 -19.67 -19.04
CA ALA A 110 -1.18 -18.99 -19.17
C ALA A 110 -1.10 -17.55 -18.64
N ILE A 111 -2.04 -16.70 -19.09
CA ILE A 111 -2.24 -15.34 -18.58
C ILE A 111 -3.64 -15.29 -17.94
N GLU A 112 -3.73 -14.73 -16.75
CA GLU A 112 -5.00 -14.61 -16.02
C GLU A 112 -5.93 -13.55 -16.64
N GLU A 113 -7.21 -13.88 -16.77
CA GLU A 113 -8.27 -12.90 -17.02
C GLU A 113 -8.67 -12.23 -15.71
N LYS A 114 -8.55 -10.90 -15.64
CA LYS A 114 -8.59 -10.14 -14.38
C LYS A 114 -9.75 -9.17 -14.37
N MET A 115 -10.11 -8.68 -13.19
CA MET A 115 -11.05 -7.57 -13.05
C MET A 115 -10.52 -6.27 -13.69
N GLY A 116 -9.22 -6.01 -13.59
CA GLY A 116 -8.57 -4.78 -14.08
C GLY A 116 -7.09 -5.00 -14.33
N ILE A 117 -6.34 -3.92 -14.49
CA ILE A 117 -4.92 -3.86 -14.83
C ILE A 117 -4.55 -4.77 -16.01
N HIS A 118 -5.44 -4.86 -17.01
CA HIS A 118 -5.29 -5.79 -18.15
C HIS A 118 -4.00 -5.59 -18.94
N GLY A 119 -3.49 -4.36 -19.00
CA GLY A 119 -2.22 -4.05 -19.66
C GLY A 119 -0.99 -4.65 -18.99
N ASN A 120 -1.10 -5.16 -17.75
CA ASN A 120 -0.05 -5.92 -17.10
C ASN A 120 -0.35 -7.42 -17.20
N SER A 121 0.53 -8.16 -17.88
CA SER A 121 0.43 -9.62 -17.95
C SER A 121 0.59 -10.21 -16.56
N THR A 122 -0.33 -11.10 -16.18
CA THR A 122 -0.28 -11.81 -14.90
C THR A 122 -0.19 -13.28 -15.23
N CYS A 123 0.99 -13.85 -15.04
CA CYS A 123 1.34 -15.10 -15.67
C CYS A 123 1.33 -16.28 -14.69
N GLN A 124 0.98 -17.45 -15.23
CA GLN A 124 1.38 -18.74 -14.68
C GLN A 124 2.72 -19.12 -15.32
N MET A 125 3.78 -19.20 -14.52
CA MET A 125 5.13 -19.50 -14.97
C MET A 125 5.49 -20.95 -14.68
N ASN A 126 5.98 -21.65 -15.70
CA ASN A 126 6.48 -23.02 -15.61
C ASN A 126 8.01 -23.01 -15.68
N LEU A 127 8.65 -23.73 -14.76
CA LEU A 127 10.09 -23.90 -14.69
C LEU A 127 10.39 -25.39 -14.86
N ASP A 128 11.00 -25.76 -15.98
CA ASP A 128 11.27 -27.15 -16.35
C ASP A 128 12.77 -27.40 -16.38
N GLY A 129 13.39 -27.38 -15.19
CA GLY A 129 14.85 -27.38 -15.07
C GLY A 129 15.48 -26.08 -15.55
N ALA A 130 14.80 -24.95 -15.34
CA ALA A 130 15.30 -23.61 -15.64
C ALA A 130 16.64 -23.36 -14.94
N ILE A 131 17.62 -22.85 -15.67
CA ILE A 131 18.94 -22.57 -15.12
C ILE A 131 18.89 -21.25 -14.37
N GLY A 132 19.31 -21.28 -13.11
CA GLY A 132 19.40 -20.10 -12.26
C GLY A 132 20.68 -20.06 -11.44
N THR A 133 20.97 -18.89 -10.88
CA THR A 133 22.08 -18.69 -9.94
C THR A 133 21.55 -18.19 -8.60
N LEU A 134 22.15 -18.65 -7.51
CA LEU A 134 21.75 -18.24 -6.16
C LEU A 134 22.01 -16.74 -5.96
N ILE A 135 21.07 -16.03 -5.34
CA ILE A 135 21.25 -14.66 -4.85
C ILE A 135 21.45 -14.71 -3.33
N GLY A 136 22.61 -14.23 -2.88
CA GLY A 136 22.95 -14.22 -1.46
C GLY A 136 23.29 -15.60 -0.92
N GLU A 137 22.86 -15.88 0.31
CA GLU A 137 23.16 -17.13 1.01
C GLU A 137 22.07 -18.19 0.85
N PRO A 138 22.42 -19.49 0.87
CA PRO A 138 21.46 -20.58 0.94
C PRO A 138 20.48 -20.39 2.10
N ASN A 139 19.19 -20.65 1.86
CA ASN A 139 18.12 -20.62 2.86
C ASN A 139 17.83 -19.21 3.45
N LYS A 140 18.36 -18.15 2.81
CA LYS A 140 18.11 -16.73 3.18
C LYS A 140 17.30 -15.98 2.11
N GLY A 141 16.59 -16.70 1.25
CA GLY A 141 15.87 -16.12 0.12
C GLY A 141 14.75 -15.16 0.53
N LEU A 142 13.98 -15.52 1.56
CA LEU A 142 12.93 -14.62 2.07
C LEU A 142 13.50 -13.36 2.71
N ASN A 143 14.63 -13.46 3.43
CA ASN A 143 15.30 -12.28 3.99
C ASN A 143 15.70 -11.30 2.89
N ALA A 144 16.26 -11.80 1.78
CA ALA A 144 16.58 -10.98 0.63
C ALA A 144 15.31 -10.36 0.00
N MET A 145 14.22 -11.12 -0.09
CA MET A 145 12.97 -10.65 -0.67
C MET A 145 12.27 -9.59 0.19
N PHE A 146 12.38 -9.64 1.52
CA PHE A 146 11.75 -8.64 2.39
C PHE A 146 12.22 -7.20 2.12
N VAL A 147 13.46 -7.02 1.67
CA VAL A 147 13.97 -5.71 1.23
C VAL A 147 13.15 -5.18 0.06
N PHE A 148 12.85 -6.03 -0.92
CA PHE A 148 11.98 -5.68 -2.06
C PHE A 148 10.54 -5.46 -1.64
N MET A 149 10.02 -6.25 -0.71
CA MET A 149 8.62 -6.13 -0.27
C MET A 149 8.31 -4.77 0.35
N ASN A 150 9.24 -4.16 1.10
CA ASN A 150 9.01 -2.83 1.65
C ASN A 150 8.83 -1.78 0.54
N ALA A 151 9.72 -1.77 -0.45
CA ALA A 151 9.62 -0.88 -1.59
C ALA A 151 8.35 -1.16 -2.42
N ALA A 152 8.02 -2.44 -2.65
CA ALA A 152 6.82 -2.85 -3.38
C ALA A 152 5.54 -2.39 -2.68
N ARG A 153 5.43 -2.56 -1.36
CA ARG A 153 4.27 -2.11 -0.56
C ARG A 153 4.07 -0.60 -0.63
N ILE A 154 5.17 0.16 -0.61
CA ILE A 154 5.12 1.62 -0.76
C ILE A 154 4.69 1.98 -2.20
N GLY A 155 5.25 1.31 -3.20
CA GLY A 155 4.84 1.43 -4.60
C GLY A 155 3.35 1.17 -4.79
N VAL A 156 2.79 0.17 -4.12
CA VAL A 156 1.35 -0.13 -4.15
C VAL A 156 0.50 0.97 -3.52
N GLY A 157 0.94 1.55 -2.39
CA GLY A 157 0.30 2.74 -1.84
C GLY A 157 0.31 3.91 -2.84
N MET A 158 1.41 4.10 -3.56
CA MET A 158 1.56 5.14 -4.58
C MET A 158 0.69 4.92 -5.82
N GLN A 159 0.51 3.67 -6.26
CA GLN A 159 -0.43 3.33 -7.33
C GLN A 159 -1.85 3.76 -6.96
N SER A 160 -2.27 3.48 -5.72
CA SER A 160 -3.59 3.88 -5.21
C SER A 160 -3.74 5.40 -5.11
N LEU A 161 -2.70 6.13 -4.69
CA LEU A 161 -2.69 7.59 -4.75
C LEU A 161 -2.84 8.11 -6.19
N GLY A 162 -2.11 7.53 -7.15
CA GLY A 162 -2.24 7.91 -8.56
C GLY A 162 -3.66 7.74 -9.11
N LEU A 163 -4.27 6.58 -8.84
CA LEU A 163 -5.66 6.29 -9.22
C LEU A 163 -6.67 7.23 -8.54
N THR A 164 -6.47 7.53 -7.25
CA THR A 164 -7.29 8.49 -6.51
C THR A 164 -7.23 9.87 -7.14
N GLU A 165 -6.02 10.35 -7.45
CA GLU A 165 -5.80 11.68 -8.00
C GLU A 165 -6.44 11.84 -9.38
N VAL A 166 -6.21 10.88 -10.30
CA VAL A 166 -6.77 10.96 -11.66
C VAL A 166 -8.29 10.85 -11.64
N ALA A 167 -8.87 9.96 -10.82
CA ALA A 167 -10.32 9.84 -10.69
C ALA A 167 -10.94 11.11 -10.12
N TYR A 168 -10.34 11.69 -9.07
CA TYR A 168 -10.77 12.97 -8.49
C TYR A 168 -10.73 14.12 -9.51
N GLN A 169 -9.65 14.25 -10.28
CA GLN A 169 -9.51 15.32 -11.26
C GLN A 169 -10.58 15.24 -12.36
N ASN A 170 -10.85 14.03 -12.86
CA ASN A 170 -11.91 13.79 -13.84
C ASN A 170 -13.30 14.08 -13.26
N ALA A 171 -13.59 13.60 -12.05
CA ALA A 171 -14.86 13.87 -11.36
C ALA A 171 -15.07 15.35 -11.07
N LEU A 172 -14.02 16.07 -10.67
CA LEU A 172 -14.08 17.51 -10.42
C LEU A 172 -14.38 18.29 -11.70
N ALA A 173 -13.73 17.94 -12.82
CA ALA A 173 -13.98 18.57 -14.10
C ALA A 173 -15.43 18.34 -14.54
N TYR A 174 -15.87 17.07 -14.52
CA TYR A 174 -17.25 16.71 -14.86
C TYR A 174 -18.28 17.42 -13.99
N ALA A 175 -18.04 17.50 -12.67
CA ALA A 175 -18.98 18.13 -11.74
C ALA A 175 -19.17 19.64 -11.94
N LYS A 176 -18.15 20.32 -12.48
CA LYS A 176 -18.20 21.75 -12.80
C LYS A 176 -19.01 22.03 -14.07
N ASP A 177 -19.04 21.08 -15.00
CA ASP A 177 -19.66 21.26 -16.30
C ASP A 177 -21.08 20.68 -16.37
N ARG A 178 -21.29 19.49 -15.80
CA ARG A 178 -22.58 18.80 -15.83
C ARG A 178 -23.63 19.61 -15.08
N ILE A 179 -24.68 20.02 -15.78
CA ILE A 179 -25.85 20.67 -15.15
C ILE A 179 -26.96 19.64 -14.87
N GLN A 180 -27.52 19.68 -13.66
CA GLN A 180 -28.68 18.86 -13.29
C GLN A 180 -29.33 19.39 -11.99
N MET A 181 -30.65 19.57 -12.02
CA MET A 181 -31.45 20.14 -10.91
C MET A 181 -30.99 21.55 -10.47
N ARG A 182 -31.68 22.14 -9.49
CA ARG A 182 -31.29 23.41 -8.85
C ARG A 182 -30.70 23.16 -7.47
N SER A 183 -29.80 24.04 -7.03
CA SER A 183 -29.30 24.02 -5.65
C SER A 183 -30.45 24.19 -4.66
N LEU A 184 -30.37 23.47 -3.54
CA LEU A 184 -31.32 23.55 -2.43
C LEU A 184 -31.41 24.96 -1.80
N SER A 185 -30.37 25.78 -2.00
CA SER A 185 -30.28 27.16 -1.50
C SER A 185 -30.62 28.21 -2.56
N GLY A 186 -31.41 27.83 -3.57
CA GLY A 186 -31.78 28.67 -4.70
C GLY A 186 -30.77 28.62 -5.87
N PRO A 187 -31.20 29.01 -7.09
CA PRO A 187 -30.40 28.89 -8.32
C PRO A 187 -29.00 29.50 -8.19
N LYS A 188 -27.98 28.79 -8.67
CA LYS A 188 -26.58 29.26 -8.71
C LYS A 188 -26.10 29.62 -10.11
N ALA A 189 -26.74 29.08 -11.14
CA ALA A 189 -26.59 29.47 -12.53
C ALA A 189 -27.97 29.91 -13.06
N PRO A 190 -28.42 31.13 -12.72
CA PRO A 190 -29.77 31.59 -13.05
C PRO A 190 -30.04 31.60 -14.56
N ASP A 191 -29.01 31.87 -15.37
CA ASP A 191 -29.11 31.94 -16.84
C ASP A 191 -29.09 30.56 -17.53
N LYS A 192 -28.91 29.47 -16.77
CA LYS A 192 -28.94 28.09 -17.29
C LYS A 192 -30.22 27.38 -16.85
N PRO A 193 -30.68 26.32 -17.54
CA PRO A 193 -31.88 25.57 -17.12
C PRO A 193 -31.69 24.76 -15.83
N ALA A 194 -30.45 24.46 -15.44
CA ALA A 194 -30.07 23.77 -14.22
C ALA A 194 -28.71 24.27 -13.70
N ASP A 195 -28.40 23.98 -12.44
CA ASP A 195 -27.11 24.32 -11.84
C ASP A 195 -26.07 23.22 -12.09
N PRO A 196 -24.77 23.56 -12.18
CA PRO A 196 -23.70 22.58 -12.15
C PRO A 196 -23.77 21.66 -10.93
N ILE A 197 -23.58 20.36 -11.10
CA ILE A 197 -23.80 19.40 -10.00
C ILE A 197 -22.87 19.61 -8.80
N ILE A 198 -21.73 20.30 -8.99
CA ILE A 198 -20.81 20.70 -7.90
C ILE A 198 -21.46 21.58 -6.82
N VAL A 199 -22.64 22.17 -7.07
CA VAL A 199 -23.37 22.92 -6.05
C VAL A 199 -24.07 22.03 -5.03
N HIS A 200 -24.26 20.74 -5.34
CA HIS A 200 -25.00 19.81 -4.50
C HIS A 200 -24.13 19.28 -3.34
N PRO A 201 -24.65 19.23 -2.10
CA PRO A 201 -23.86 18.84 -0.93
C PRO A 201 -23.20 17.47 -1.03
N ASP A 202 -23.89 16.46 -1.56
CA ASP A 202 -23.33 15.11 -1.64
C ASP A 202 -22.25 14.99 -2.73
N VAL A 203 -22.39 15.68 -3.87
CA VAL A 203 -21.32 15.78 -4.88
C VAL A 203 -20.07 16.43 -4.26
N ARG A 204 -20.25 17.49 -3.46
CA ARG A 204 -19.14 18.10 -2.73
C ARG A 204 -18.52 17.16 -1.70
N ARG A 205 -19.33 16.38 -0.99
CA ARG A 205 -18.85 15.36 -0.03
C ARG A 205 -17.94 14.37 -0.75
N MET A 206 -18.39 13.76 -1.85
CA MET A 206 -17.61 12.79 -2.63
C MET A 206 -16.29 13.39 -3.16
N LEU A 207 -16.35 14.59 -3.74
CA LEU A 207 -15.15 15.27 -4.23
C LEU A 207 -14.17 15.62 -3.10
N LEU A 208 -14.68 16.07 -1.94
CA LEU A 208 -13.85 16.39 -0.77
C LEU A 208 -13.26 15.13 -0.13
N THR A 209 -13.96 14.01 -0.11
CA THR A 209 -13.42 12.71 0.33
C THR A 209 -12.22 12.33 -0.53
N ALA A 210 -12.38 12.30 -1.86
CA ALA A 210 -11.30 11.92 -2.77
C ALA A 210 -10.12 12.91 -2.69
N LYS A 211 -10.41 14.22 -2.62
CA LYS A 211 -9.38 15.26 -2.40
C LYS A 211 -8.62 15.05 -1.09
N ALA A 212 -9.32 14.83 0.01
CA ALA A 212 -8.71 14.68 1.33
C ALA A 212 -7.84 13.41 1.37
N TYR A 213 -8.31 12.29 0.84
CA TYR A 213 -7.49 11.08 0.78
C TYR A 213 -6.28 11.24 -0.14
N ALA A 214 -6.41 11.88 -1.30
CA ALA A 214 -5.26 12.14 -2.19
C ALA A 214 -4.21 13.05 -1.53
N GLU A 215 -4.63 14.14 -0.89
CA GLU A 215 -3.71 15.08 -0.26
C GLU A 215 -3.02 14.50 0.98
N GLY A 216 -3.77 13.77 1.82
CA GLY A 216 -3.22 13.07 2.98
C GLY A 216 -2.23 11.97 2.57
N ALA A 217 -2.61 11.15 1.57
CA ALA A 217 -1.74 10.11 1.01
C ALA A 217 -0.44 10.69 0.45
N ARG A 218 -0.52 11.82 -0.27
CA ARG A 218 0.67 12.47 -0.85
C ARG A 218 1.61 12.98 0.23
N ALA A 219 1.09 13.69 1.24
CA ALA A 219 1.92 14.16 2.36
C ALA A 219 2.59 12.99 3.09
N PHE A 220 1.82 11.95 3.38
CA PHE A 220 2.30 10.76 4.06
C PHE A 220 3.36 9.99 3.25
N ALA A 221 3.08 9.70 1.98
CA ALA A 221 4.01 8.93 1.15
C ALA A 221 5.30 9.71 0.86
N SER A 222 5.22 11.03 0.64
CA SER A 222 6.42 11.87 0.53
C SER A 222 7.24 11.88 1.81
N TYR A 223 6.61 11.87 2.98
CA TYR A 223 7.31 11.76 4.25
C TYR A 223 8.06 10.43 4.38
N VAL A 224 7.39 9.31 4.08
CA VAL A 224 8.03 7.99 4.19
C VAL A 224 9.13 7.82 3.14
N ALA A 225 8.97 8.34 1.93
CA ALA A 225 10.05 8.37 0.93
C ALA A 225 11.30 9.08 1.48
N LEU A 226 11.14 10.22 2.15
CA LEU A 226 12.26 10.91 2.80
C LEU A 226 12.88 10.06 3.94
N GLN A 227 12.08 9.30 4.68
CA GLN A 227 12.62 8.39 5.71
C GLN A 227 13.42 7.24 5.08
N ILE A 228 12.99 6.71 3.93
CA ILE A 228 13.76 5.69 3.20
C ILE A 228 15.12 6.25 2.76
N ASP A 229 15.16 7.47 2.23
CA ASP A 229 16.43 8.10 1.84
C ASP A 229 17.35 8.28 3.05
N LYS A 230 16.78 8.67 4.21
CA LYS A 230 17.53 8.78 5.45
C LYS A 230 18.04 7.43 5.94
N GLU A 231 17.19 6.41 5.97
CA GLU A 231 17.56 5.03 6.31
C GLU A 231 18.73 4.54 5.45
N PHE A 232 18.70 4.82 4.15
CA PHE A 232 19.69 4.31 3.21
C PHE A 232 21.01 5.08 3.23
N ALA A 233 20.97 6.41 3.32
CA ALA A 233 22.11 7.25 2.98
C ALA A 233 22.48 8.34 4.00
N HIS A 234 21.74 8.50 5.10
CA HIS A 234 22.10 9.52 6.09
C HIS A 234 23.48 9.22 6.69
N PRO A 235 24.39 10.20 6.90
CA PRO A 235 25.74 9.93 7.41
C PRO A 235 25.76 9.37 8.85
N ASP A 236 24.84 9.85 9.69
CA ASP A 236 24.66 9.40 11.09
C ASP A 236 23.90 8.07 11.17
N GLU A 237 24.48 7.08 11.84
CA GLU A 237 23.92 5.73 12.05
C GLU A 237 22.64 5.73 12.90
N GLU A 238 22.56 6.56 13.93
CA GLU A 238 21.36 6.61 14.76
C GLU A 238 20.18 7.20 13.98
N VAL A 239 20.43 8.19 13.11
CA VAL A 239 19.39 8.70 12.21
C VAL A 239 18.94 7.63 11.21
N ARG A 240 19.86 6.82 10.67
CA ARG A 240 19.49 5.70 9.78
C ARG A 240 18.60 4.70 10.49
N LYS A 241 18.96 4.30 11.71
CA LYS A 241 18.20 3.36 12.54
C LYS A 241 16.82 3.91 12.91
N ASP A 242 16.75 5.18 13.28
CA ASP A 242 15.52 5.87 13.61
C ASP A 242 14.55 5.94 12.43
N ALA A 243 15.08 6.24 11.24
CA ALA A 243 14.32 6.25 10.01
C ALA A 243 13.85 4.83 9.65
N ALA A 244 14.70 3.81 9.79
CA ALA A 244 14.34 2.41 9.53
C ALA A 244 13.19 1.92 10.44
N ASP A 245 13.23 2.27 11.73
CA ASP A 245 12.18 1.95 12.69
C ASP A 245 10.84 2.58 12.29
N GLU A 246 10.87 3.82 11.80
CA GLU A 246 9.68 4.55 11.35
C GLU A 246 9.15 4.02 10.00
N VAL A 247 10.02 3.75 9.03
CA VAL A 247 9.65 3.10 7.76
C VAL A 247 9.00 1.75 8.03
N ALA A 248 9.56 0.94 8.93
CA ALA A 248 9.01 -0.36 9.29
C ALA A 248 7.60 -0.29 9.89
N LEU A 249 7.31 0.75 10.70
CA LEU A 249 5.99 0.99 11.27
C LEU A 249 5.00 1.51 10.23
N LEU A 250 5.42 2.47 9.39
CA LEU A 250 4.55 3.21 8.49
C LEU A 250 4.24 2.47 7.18
N THR A 251 5.11 1.57 6.73
CA THR A 251 4.92 0.79 5.49
C THR A 251 3.60 0.02 5.43
N PRO A 252 3.19 -0.80 6.43
CA PRO A 252 1.90 -1.48 6.38
C PRO A 252 0.71 -0.50 6.36
N ILE A 253 0.85 0.67 6.98
CA ILE A 253 -0.17 1.73 6.97
C ILE A 253 -0.26 2.35 5.57
N ILE A 254 0.87 2.67 4.92
CA ILE A 254 0.90 3.11 3.52
C ILE A 254 0.16 2.12 2.64
N LYS A 255 0.51 0.83 2.75
CA LYS A 255 -0.08 -0.20 1.90
C LYS A 255 -1.58 -0.30 2.17
N ALA A 256 -2.02 -0.61 3.38
CA ALA A 256 -3.43 -0.93 3.60
C ALA A 256 -4.34 0.31 3.64
N PHE A 257 -3.96 1.35 4.37
CA PHE A 257 -4.83 2.52 4.56
C PHE A 257 -5.00 3.33 3.26
N ILE A 258 -3.92 3.52 2.47
CA ILE A 258 -4.03 4.25 1.20
C ILE A 258 -4.78 3.43 0.15
N THR A 259 -4.68 2.10 0.16
CA THR A 259 -5.36 1.25 -0.83
C THR A 259 -6.85 1.09 -0.54
N ASP A 260 -7.25 0.93 0.72
CA ASP A 260 -8.67 0.93 1.12
C ASP A 260 -9.33 2.25 0.72
N ASN A 261 -8.71 3.37 1.11
CA ASN A 261 -9.29 4.69 0.88
C ASN A 261 -9.21 5.13 -0.58
N GLY A 262 -8.21 4.66 -1.33
CA GLY A 262 -8.14 4.93 -2.76
C GLY A 262 -9.23 4.23 -3.55
N TRP A 263 -9.61 3.00 -3.18
CA TRP A 263 -10.76 2.33 -3.80
C TRP A 263 -12.09 3.02 -3.44
N ILE A 264 -12.26 3.46 -2.19
CA ILE A 264 -13.43 4.28 -1.80
C ILE A 264 -13.48 5.55 -2.64
N ALA A 265 -12.36 6.26 -2.78
CA ALA A 265 -12.29 7.52 -3.51
C ALA A 265 -12.55 7.35 -5.01
N THR A 266 -12.01 6.31 -5.66
CA THR A 266 -12.29 6.07 -7.09
C THR A 266 -13.76 5.68 -7.30
N SER A 267 -14.35 4.92 -6.38
CA SER A 267 -15.78 4.58 -6.41
C SER A 267 -16.66 5.82 -6.26
N GLU A 268 -16.36 6.71 -5.30
CA GLU A 268 -17.08 7.97 -5.14
C GLU A 268 -16.89 8.91 -6.34
N ALA A 269 -15.69 8.97 -6.90
CA ALA A 269 -15.42 9.75 -8.11
C ALA A 269 -16.22 9.22 -9.32
N MET A 270 -16.34 7.90 -9.48
CA MET A 270 -17.22 7.29 -10.48
C MET A 270 -18.69 7.66 -10.23
N GLN A 271 -19.13 7.65 -8.96
CA GLN A 271 -20.49 8.00 -8.58
C GLN A 271 -20.86 9.45 -8.94
N VAL A 272 -19.91 10.39 -8.92
CA VAL A 272 -20.12 11.78 -9.35
C VAL A 272 -20.58 11.87 -10.82
N PHE A 273 -20.18 10.92 -11.68
CA PHE A 273 -20.64 10.86 -13.06
C PHE A 273 -22.07 10.34 -13.22
N GLY A 274 -22.64 9.72 -12.18
CA GLY A 274 -23.91 9.00 -12.27
C GLY A 274 -23.83 7.87 -13.29
N GLY A 275 -24.85 7.71 -14.13
CA GLY A 275 -24.89 6.66 -15.15
C GLY A 275 -23.71 6.67 -16.13
N HIS A 276 -23.16 7.85 -16.47
CA HIS A 276 -21.98 7.94 -17.35
C HIS A 276 -20.74 7.29 -16.74
N GLY A 277 -20.63 7.26 -15.40
CA GLY A 277 -19.48 6.66 -14.72
C GLY A 277 -19.41 5.14 -14.90
N PHE A 278 -20.54 4.51 -15.20
CA PHE A 278 -20.63 3.06 -15.46
C PHE A 278 -20.34 2.70 -16.93
N ILE A 279 -20.23 3.68 -17.82
CA ILE A 279 -19.92 3.46 -19.23
C ILE A 279 -18.40 3.47 -19.39
N ALA A 280 -17.86 2.41 -20.00
CA ALA A 280 -16.41 2.23 -20.19
C ALA A 280 -15.74 3.41 -20.91
N GLU A 281 -16.44 4.08 -21.83
CA GLU A 281 -15.93 5.25 -22.56
C GLU A 281 -15.57 6.44 -21.65
N SER A 282 -16.16 6.53 -20.45
CA SER A 282 -15.83 7.56 -19.46
C SER A 282 -14.46 7.32 -18.80
N GLY A 283 -13.95 6.09 -18.83
CA GLY A 283 -12.73 5.66 -18.14
C GLY A 283 -12.85 5.54 -16.62
N MET A 284 -13.93 6.00 -15.99
CA MET A 284 -14.05 6.05 -14.53
C MET A 284 -14.12 4.65 -13.90
N GLU A 285 -14.87 3.73 -14.54
CA GLU A 285 -15.00 2.35 -14.08
C GLU A 285 -13.67 1.59 -14.08
N GLN A 286 -12.76 1.91 -15.01
CA GLN A 286 -11.42 1.34 -15.06
C GLN A 286 -10.64 1.68 -13.78
N TYR A 287 -10.70 2.94 -13.30
CA TYR A 287 -9.99 3.32 -12.08
C TYR A 287 -10.49 2.55 -10.85
N VAL A 288 -11.78 2.21 -10.80
CA VAL A 288 -12.35 1.39 -9.71
C VAL A 288 -11.84 -0.04 -9.79
N ARG A 289 -11.83 -0.64 -10.99
CA ARG A 289 -11.30 -2.00 -11.23
C ARG A 289 -9.81 -2.10 -10.92
N ASP A 290 -9.04 -1.13 -11.39
CA ASP A 290 -7.59 -1.09 -11.22
C ASP A 290 -7.19 -0.78 -9.77
N ALA A 291 -8.00 -0.04 -9.01
CA ALA A 291 -7.74 0.19 -7.59
C ALA A 291 -7.96 -1.07 -6.73
N ARG A 292 -8.83 -1.99 -7.17
CA ARG A 292 -9.25 -3.14 -6.36
C ARG A 292 -8.11 -4.09 -6.01
N ILE A 293 -7.19 -4.30 -6.95
CA ILE A 293 -6.05 -5.23 -6.78
C ILE A 293 -5.05 -4.73 -5.74
N ASN A 294 -4.95 -3.41 -5.54
CA ASN A 294 -4.00 -2.82 -4.59
C ASN A 294 -4.25 -3.23 -3.14
N MET A 295 -5.50 -3.59 -2.79
CA MET A 295 -5.86 -4.12 -1.47
C MET A 295 -5.51 -5.60 -1.29
N ILE A 296 -5.13 -6.30 -2.36
CA ILE A 296 -4.97 -7.76 -2.41
C ILE A 296 -3.49 -8.15 -2.51
N TYR A 297 -2.79 -7.71 -3.55
CA TYR A 297 -1.42 -8.12 -3.79
C TYR A 297 -0.40 -7.43 -2.88
N GLU A 298 0.85 -7.89 -2.93
CA GLU A 298 1.93 -7.45 -2.02
C GLU A 298 1.57 -7.60 -0.53
N GLY A 299 0.75 -8.63 -0.24
CA GLY A 299 0.15 -8.93 1.05
C GLY A 299 -1.19 -8.21 1.22
N THR A 300 -2.26 -8.97 1.46
CA THR A 300 -3.61 -8.43 1.63
C THR A 300 -3.66 -7.40 2.76
N ASN A 301 -4.66 -6.52 2.75
CA ASN A 301 -4.77 -5.50 3.80
C ASN A 301 -4.92 -6.11 5.21
N THR A 302 -5.51 -7.30 5.34
CA THR A 302 -5.49 -8.08 6.59
C THR A 302 -4.08 -8.51 6.98
N VAL A 303 -3.26 -8.99 6.04
CA VAL A 303 -1.86 -9.35 6.32
C VAL A 303 -1.05 -8.13 6.74
N GLN A 304 -1.24 -6.96 6.11
CA GLN A 304 -0.60 -5.71 6.53
C GLN A 304 -1.05 -5.29 7.93
N SER A 305 -2.33 -5.48 8.25
CA SER A 305 -2.90 -5.17 9.55
C SER A 305 -2.33 -6.06 10.66
N LEU A 306 -2.16 -7.35 10.38
CA LEU A 306 -1.50 -8.30 11.26
C LEU A 306 0.00 -8.01 11.41
N ASP A 307 0.68 -7.62 10.32
CA ASP A 307 2.08 -7.20 10.37
C ASP A 307 2.22 -5.98 11.28
N LEU A 308 1.39 -4.95 11.10
CA LEU A 308 1.37 -3.76 11.95
C LEU A 308 1.13 -4.11 13.42
N LEU A 309 -0.06 -4.63 13.75
CA LEU A 309 -0.45 -4.83 15.14
C LEU A 309 0.40 -5.92 15.80
N GLY A 310 0.51 -7.09 15.19
CA GLY A 310 1.26 -8.20 15.74
C GLY A 310 2.75 -7.94 15.77
N ARG A 311 3.37 -7.70 14.62
CA ARG A 311 4.85 -7.70 14.48
C ARG A 311 5.48 -6.34 14.73
N LYS A 312 4.88 -5.24 14.27
CA LYS A 312 5.48 -3.89 14.39
C LYS A 312 5.13 -3.17 15.69
N VAL A 313 4.07 -3.60 16.37
CA VAL A 313 3.59 -2.97 17.61
C VAL A 313 3.71 -3.94 18.80
N LEU A 314 3.06 -5.11 18.78
CA LEU A 314 3.05 -5.96 19.98
C LEU A 314 4.40 -6.64 20.24
N MET A 315 5.05 -7.20 19.20
CA MET A 315 6.33 -7.89 19.35
C MET A 315 7.49 -6.98 19.78
N ASP A 316 7.42 -5.67 19.50
CA ASP A 316 8.43 -4.70 19.97
C ASP A 316 8.00 -3.94 21.23
N ASN A 317 6.98 -4.46 21.93
CA ASN A 317 6.36 -3.86 23.10
C ASN A 317 5.93 -2.40 22.85
N GLY A 318 5.53 -2.05 21.63
CA GLY A 318 5.03 -0.73 21.21
C GLY A 318 6.13 0.32 21.04
N ALA A 319 7.40 -0.06 20.96
CA ALA A 319 8.52 0.88 20.93
C ALA A 319 8.44 1.84 19.73
N LYS A 320 8.25 1.32 18.51
CA LYS A 320 8.11 2.16 17.31
C LYS A 320 6.88 3.06 17.37
N LEU A 321 5.74 2.52 17.79
CA LEU A 321 4.49 3.28 17.90
C LEU A 321 4.60 4.40 18.92
N ARG A 322 5.20 4.15 20.09
CA ARG A 322 5.45 5.19 21.10
C ARG A 322 6.35 6.29 20.57
N LYS A 323 7.40 5.94 19.82
CA LYS A 323 8.31 6.92 19.23
C LYS A 323 7.60 7.82 18.22
N PHE A 324 6.77 7.24 17.34
CA PHE A 324 5.92 8.03 16.45
C PHE A 324 4.89 8.88 17.22
N GLY A 325 4.23 8.28 18.22
CA GLY A 325 3.29 8.97 19.10
C GLY A 325 3.91 10.16 19.85
N ALA A 326 5.17 10.05 20.27
CA ALA A 326 5.90 11.16 20.88
C ALA A 326 6.11 12.34 19.91
N LYS A 327 6.33 12.07 18.61
CA LYS A 327 6.38 13.13 17.59
C LYS A 327 5.03 13.82 17.41
N VAL A 328 3.94 13.05 17.42
CA VAL A 328 2.58 13.59 17.35
C VAL A 328 2.28 14.44 18.57
N GLN A 329 2.60 13.94 19.76
CA GLN A 329 2.39 14.64 21.03
C GLN A 329 3.20 15.93 21.11
N ALA A 330 4.48 15.90 20.72
CA ALA A 330 5.31 17.10 20.66
C ALA A 330 4.71 18.17 19.73
N PHE A 331 4.13 17.76 18.59
CA PHE A 331 3.43 18.69 17.70
C PHE A 331 2.14 19.24 18.33
N VAL A 332 1.37 18.43 19.05
CA VAL A 332 0.19 18.91 19.78
C VAL A 332 0.59 19.93 20.85
N GLU A 333 1.65 19.66 21.60
CA GLU A 333 2.16 20.56 22.65
C GLU A 333 2.73 21.87 22.09
N GLU A 334 3.54 21.80 21.03
CA GLU A 334 4.14 22.96 20.36
C GLU A 334 3.07 23.96 19.88
N ASN A 335 1.89 23.46 19.49
CA ASN A 335 0.80 24.27 18.94
C ASN A 335 -0.37 24.45 19.93
N GLY A 336 -0.24 23.96 21.17
CA GLY A 336 -1.32 23.93 22.16
C GLY A 336 -1.84 25.31 22.61
N SER A 337 -1.04 26.36 22.41
CA SER A 337 -1.40 27.75 22.72
C SER A 337 -1.96 28.53 21.53
N ASP A 338 -1.93 27.97 20.31
CA ASP A 338 -2.50 28.59 19.12
C ASP A 338 -3.99 28.21 18.99
N GLU A 339 -4.87 29.15 19.33
CA GLU A 339 -6.33 28.96 19.28
C GLU A 339 -6.81 28.53 17.88
N ALA A 340 -6.17 29.04 16.81
CA ALA A 340 -6.54 28.69 15.44
C ALA A 340 -6.18 27.24 15.09
N MET A 341 -5.22 26.64 15.79
CA MET A 341 -4.85 25.24 15.64
C MET A 341 -5.71 24.28 16.47
N SER A 342 -6.48 24.78 17.45
CA SER A 342 -7.25 23.95 18.39
C SER A 342 -8.18 22.95 17.68
N GLU A 343 -8.84 23.37 16.59
CA GLU A 343 -9.74 22.51 15.81
C GLU A 343 -9.05 21.27 15.20
N PHE A 344 -7.73 21.27 15.09
CA PHE A 344 -6.93 20.16 14.55
C PHE A 344 -6.15 19.40 15.62
N ILE A 345 -5.53 20.11 16.57
CA ILE A 345 -4.65 19.48 17.57
C ILE A 345 -5.43 18.81 18.71
N THR A 346 -6.59 19.34 19.09
CA THR A 346 -7.44 18.73 20.13
C THR A 346 -7.92 17.33 19.71
N PRO A 347 -8.57 17.14 18.55
CA PRO A 347 -8.93 15.80 18.10
C PRO A 347 -7.72 14.89 17.78
N LEU A 348 -6.58 15.47 17.36
CA LEU A 348 -5.35 14.70 17.14
C LEU A 348 -4.78 14.13 18.46
N GLY A 349 -4.68 14.95 19.51
CA GLY A 349 -4.21 14.53 20.82
C GLY A 349 -5.14 13.48 21.45
N ASP A 350 -6.45 13.71 21.41
CA ASP A 350 -7.46 12.74 21.87
C ASP A 350 -7.36 11.39 21.14
N LEU A 351 -7.12 11.40 19.82
CA LEU A 351 -6.90 10.16 19.07
C LEU A 351 -5.59 9.47 19.47
N GLY A 352 -4.51 10.22 19.71
CA GLY A 352 -3.23 9.69 20.20
C GLY A 352 -3.38 8.95 21.55
N ASP A 353 -4.11 9.55 22.49
CA ASP A 353 -4.44 8.92 23.77
C ASP A 353 -5.28 7.65 23.60
N LYS A 354 -6.29 7.70 22.72
CA LYS A 354 -7.15 6.55 22.42
C LYS A 354 -6.38 5.40 21.78
N VAL A 355 -5.45 5.68 20.86
CA VAL A 355 -4.59 4.66 20.25
C VAL A 355 -3.69 4.02 21.30
N THR A 356 -3.11 4.81 22.20
CA THR A 356 -2.29 4.28 23.30
C THR A 356 -3.08 3.33 24.19
N LYS A 357 -4.27 3.76 24.65
CA LYS A 357 -5.17 2.94 25.49
C LYS A 357 -5.62 1.68 24.75
N LEU A 358 -6.08 1.82 23.51
CA LEU A 358 -6.52 0.69 22.68
C LEU A 358 -5.41 -0.35 22.48
N THR A 359 -4.18 0.10 22.21
CA THR A 359 -3.03 -0.79 22.02
C THR A 359 -2.74 -1.59 23.28
N MET A 360 -2.76 -0.95 24.46
CA MET A 360 -2.57 -1.64 25.74
C MET A 360 -3.67 -2.66 26.00
N GLU A 361 -4.93 -2.28 25.83
CA GLU A 361 -6.09 -3.16 26.03
C GLU A 361 -6.01 -4.41 25.14
N ILE A 362 -5.71 -4.24 23.85
CA ILE A 362 -5.53 -5.34 22.91
C ILE A 362 -4.34 -6.21 23.32
N GLY A 363 -3.20 -5.60 23.68
CA GLY A 363 -2.02 -6.35 24.11
C GLY A 363 -2.27 -7.22 25.34
N MET A 364 -3.03 -6.72 26.32
CA MET A 364 -3.43 -7.49 27.51
C MET A 364 -4.32 -8.68 27.15
N LYS A 365 -5.29 -8.48 26.24
CA LYS A 365 -6.16 -9.55 25.74
C LYS A 365 -5.38 -10.58 24.93
N ALA A 366 -4.49 -10.13 24.05
CA ALA A 366 -3.64 -10.95 23.20
C ALA A 366 -2.71 -11.87 24.00
N PHE A 367 -2.24 -11.42 25.17
CA PHE A 367 -1.45 -12.25 26.08
C PHE A 367 -2.23 -13.48 26.58
N GLN A 368 -3.55 -13.36 26.75
CA GLN A 368 -4.43 -14.45 27.18
C GLN A 368 -4.94 -15.27 26.00
N ASN A 369 -5.26 -14.62 24.88
CA ASN A 369 -5.80 -15.23 23.68
C ASN A 369 -5.20 -14.58 22.42
N PRO A 370 -4.30 -15.26 21.67
CA PRO A 370 -3.70 -14.73 20.46
C PRO A 370 -4.70 -14.31 19.35
N ASP A 371 -5.89 -14.92 19.30
CA ASP A 371 -6.91 -14.59 18.30
C ASP A 371 -7.42 -13.15 18.42
N GLU A 372 -7.25 -12.52 19.59
CA GLU A 372 -7.57 -11.11 19.82
C GLU A 372 -6.77 -10.17 18.90
N VAL A 373 -5.54 -10.56 18.54
CA VAL A 373 -4.74 -9.81 17.56
C VAL A 373 -5.41 -9.89 16.18
N GLY A 374 -5.84 -11.08 15.78
CA GLY A 374 -6.50 -11.31 14.49
C GLY A 374 -7.83 -10.56 14.37
N ALA A 375 -8.63 -10.61 15.43
CA ALA A 375 -9.92 -9.93 15.50
C ALA A 375 -9.80 -8.40 15.43
N ALA A 376 -8.76 -7.83 16.05
CA ALA A 376 -8.59 -6.38 16.15
C ALA A 376 -7.77 -5.77 14.99
N ALA A 377 -6.98 -6.56 14.26
CA ALA A 377 -5.95 -6.07 13.35
C ALA A 377 -6.44 -5.02 12.34
N VAL A 378 -7.48 -5.34 11.56
CA VAL A 378 -7.98 -4.47 10.48
C VAL A 378 -8.55 -3.15 11.02
N PRO A 379 -9.50 -3.15 11.97
CA PRO A 379 -9.99 -1.89 12.53
C PRO A 379 -8.89 -1.11 13.25
N TYR A 380 -7.95 -1.78 13.91
CA TYR A 380 -6.79 -1.14 14.53
C TYR A 380 -5.91 -0.41 13.51
N LEU A 381 -5.53 -1.08 12.41
CA LEU A 381 -4.74 -0.44 11.34
C LEU A 381 -5.43 0.81 10.81
N ARG A 382 -6.75 0.75 10.63
CA ARG A 382 -7.51 1.89 10.13
C ARG A 382 -7.55 3.06 11.11
N VAL A 383 -7.66 2.80 12.42
CA VAL A 383 -7.53 3.82 13.47
C VAL A 383 -6.13 4.47 13.46
N VAL A 384 -5.06 3.67 13.38
CA VAL A 384 -3.69 4.20 13.32
C VAL A 384 -3.43 4.96 12.01
N GLY A 385 -3.99 4.50 10.89
CA GLY A 385 -3.93 5.24 9.62
C GLY A 385 -4.56 6.62 9.71
N HIS A 386 -5.68 6.75 10.42
CA HIS A 386 -6.29 8.05 10.70
C HIS A 386 -5.43 8.93 11.62
N LEU A 387 -4.75 8.37 12.63
CA LEU A 387 -3.79 9.09 13.47
C LEU A 387 -2.68 9.70 12.61
N VAL A 388 -2.11 8.90 11.70
CA VAL A 388 -1.07 9.34 10.76
C VAL A 388 -1.57 10.45 9.84
N TYR A 389 -2.73 10.28 9.22
CA TYR A 389 -3.29 11.31 8.34
C TYR A 389 -3.67 12.59 9.09
N ALA A 390 -4.26 12.48 10.28
CA ALA A 390 -4.61 13.63 11.11
C ALA A 390 -3.36 14.44 11.47
N TYR A 391 -2.25 13.78 11.79
CA TYR A 391 -0.96 14.44 12.02
C TYR A 391 -0.48 15.23 10.81
N PHE A 392 -0.49 14.65 9.60
CA PHE A 392 -0.07 15.38 8.39
C PHE A 392 -1.06 16.49 7.99
N PHE A 393 -2.36 16.28 8.17
CA PHE A 393 -3.35 17.33 7.95
C PHE A 393 -3.18 18.50 8.92
N ALA A 394 -2.89 18.24 10.19
CA ALA A 394 -2.63 19.29 11.17
C ALA A 394 -1.36 20.08 10.83
N GLN A 395 -0.29 19.41 10.37
CA GLN A 395 0.91 20.10 9.86
C GLN A 395 0.61 20.98 8.64
N MET A 396 -0.13 20.46 7.66
CA MET A 396 -0.56 21.25 6.51
C MET A 396 -1.45 22.44 6.93
N ALA A 397 -2.33 22.24 7.91
CA ALA A 397 -3.20 23.28 8.44
C ALA A 397 -2.41 24.39 9.13
N LYS A 398 -1.40 24.07 9.96
CA LYS A 398 -0.50 25.05 10.57
C LYS A 398 0.14 25.97 9.52
N ILE A 399 0.70 25.38 8.47
CA ILE A 399 1.34 26.14 7.38
C ILE A 399 0.32 27.01 6.64
N ALA A 400 -0.87 26.47 6.38
CA ALA A 400 -1.91 27.19 5.65
C ALA A 400 -2.57 28.30 6.49
N LEU A 401 -2.69 28.15 7.81
CA LEU A 401 -3.10 29.20 8.75
C LEU A 401 -2.11 30.36 8.75
N ALA A 402 -0.81 30.07 8.84
CA ALA A 402 0.24 31.09 8.78
C ALA A 402 0.26 31.87 7.45
N LYS A 403 -0.38 31.33 6.40
CA LYS A 403 -0.46 31.94 5.07
C LYS A 403 -1.89 32.30 4.65
N GLN A 404 -2.86 32.28 5.56
CA GLN A 404 -4.27 32.46 5.19
C GLN A 404 -4.57 33.84 4.57
N ASP A 405 -3.81 34.87 4.98
CA ASP A 405 -3.95 36.24 4.50
C ASP A 405 -3.06 36.57 3.29
N SER A 406 -2.35 35.59 2.74
CA SER A 406 -1.46 35.77 1.58
C SER A 406 -2.21 36.05 0.27
N GLY A 407 -3.53 35.86 0.22
CA GLY A 407 -4.33 35.90 -1.00
C GLY A 407 -4.23 34.65 -1.87
N ASP A 408 -3.32 33.71 -1.55
CA ASP A 408 -3.18 32.45 -2.28
C ASP A 408 -4.32 31.47 -1.94
N THR A 409 -5.16 31.20 -2.94
CA THR A 409 -6.31 30.30 -2.83
C THR A 409 -5.93 28.85 -2.51
N PHE A 410 -4.68 28.44 -2.72
CA PHE A 410 -4.19 27.13 -2.34
C PHE A 410 -4.29 26.91 -0.83
N TYR A 411 -3.81 27.86 -0.02
CA TYR A 411 -3.85 27.72 1.44
C TYR A 411 -5.28 27.74 1.99
N LYS A 412 -6.15 28.57 1.40
CA LYS A 412 -7.59 28.55 1.70
C LYS A 412 -8.22 27.18 1.41
N ALA A 413 -7.89 26.58 0.27
CA ALA A 413 -8.38 25.24 -0.09
C ALA A 413 -7.81 24.14 0.80
N LYS A 414 -6.53 24.24 1.19
CA LYS A 414 -5.89 23.31 2.13
C LYS A 414 -6.57 23.33 3.50
N LEU A 415 -6.85 24.51 4.04
CA LEU A 415 -7.57 24.65 5.30
C LEU A 415 -8.98 24.07 5.24
N ALA A 416 -9.72 24.35 4.17
CA ALA A 416 -11.06 23.78 3.98
C ALA A 416 -11.03 22.24 3.90
N THR A 417 -10.00 21.68 3.25
CA THR A 417 -9.83 20.23 3.12
C THR A 417 -9.44 19.59 4.46
N ALA A 418 -8.55 20.21 5.22
CA ALA A 418 -8.21 19.77 6.58
C ALA A 418 -9.46 19.76 7.48
N ARG A 419 -10.24 20.84 7.49
CA ARG A 419 -11.49 20.92 8.24
C ARG A 419 -12.48 19.83 7.84
N PHE A 420 -12.63 19.58 6.55
CA PHE A 420 -13.45 18.47 6.06
C PHE A 420 -12.94 17.12 6.57
N TYR A 421 -11.64 16.85 6.47
CA TYR A 421 -11.05 15.60 6.94
C TYR A 421 -11.35 15.36 8.43
N PHE A 422 -11.07 16.34 9.29
CA PHE A 422 -11.31 16.24 10.73
C PHE A 422 -12.81 16.12 11.07
N ALA A 423 -13.69 16.80 10.35
CA ALA A 423 -15.13 16.79 10.64
C ALA A 423 -15.88 15.59 10.04
N ARG A 424 -15.40 15.00 8.93
CA ARG A 424 -16.17 14.01 8.15
C ARG A 424 -15.50 12.65 8.02
N LEU A 425 -14.17 12.58 8.03
CA LEU A 425 -13.44 11.33 7.82
C LEU A 425 -12.86 10.79 9.15
N LEU A 426 -12.23 11.65 9.96
CA LEU A 426 -11.67 11.26 11.25
C LEU A 426 -12.68 10.60 12.23
N PRO A 427 -13.98 10.99 12.27
CA PRO A 427 -14.95 10.37 13.18
C PRO A 427 -15.16 8.87 12.98
N GLU A 428 -14.75 8.30 11.82
CA GLU A 428 -14.76 6.85 11.58
C GLU A 428 -14.04 6.06 12.69
N THR A 429 -12.97 6.65 13.25
CA THR A 429 -12.20 6.08 14.36
C THR A 429 -13.05 5.70 15.56
N ALA A 430 -14.14 6.42 15.86
CA ALA A 430 -14.98 6.14 17.02
C ALA A 430 -15.65 4.76 16.92
N MET A 431 -16.14 4.39 15.74
CA MET A 431 -16.72 3.07 15.49
C MET A 431 -15.63 2.00 15.43
N LEU A 432 -14.53 2.27 14.73
CA LEU A 432 -13.43 1.31 14.56
C LEU A 432 -12.76 0.95 15.88
N ILE A 433 -12.59 1.91 16.80
CA ILE A 433 -12.10 1.63 18.16
C ILE A 433 -13.03 0.65 18.89
N ARG A 434 -14.36 0.78 18.73
CA ARG A 434 -15.31 -0.15 19.34
C ARG A 434 -15.23 -1.54 18.70
N GLN A 435 -15.07 -1.62 17.38
CA GLN A 435 -14.87 -2.89 16.67
C GLN A 435 -13.57 -3.57 17.10
N ALA A 436 -12.45 -2.85 17.15
CA ALA A 436 -11.18 -3.41 17.62
C ALA A 436 -11.26 -3.89 19.08
N ARG A 437 -12.08 -3.24 19.92
CA ARG A 437 -12.30 -3.63 21.32
C ARG A 437 -13.20 -4.83 21.52
N SER A 438 -14.10 -5.15 20.59
CA SER A 438 -15.07 -6.25 20.79
C SER A 438 -14.39 -7.61 20.89
N GLY A 439 -13.18 -7.74 20.33
CA GLY A 439 -12.36 -8.95 20.44
C GLY A 439 -12.86 -10.11 19.59
N SER A 440 -12.31 -11.30 19.85
CA SER A 440 -12.52 -12.49 19.04
C SER A 440 -13.84 -13.22 19.34
N ALA A 441 -14.41 -13.07 20.54
CA ALA A 441 -15.49 -13.90 21.04
C ALA A 441 -16.68 -14.03 20.07
N SER A 442 -17.20 -12.93 19.54
CA SER A 442 -18.33 -12.97 18.60
C SER A 442 -17.96 -13.50 17.21
N LEU A 443 -16.69 -13.41 16.81
CA LEU A 443 -16.21 -13.88 15.51
C LEU A 443 -15.98 -15.39 15.53
N MET A 444 -15.49 -15.92 16.65
CA MET A 444 -15.11 -17.32 16.82
C MET A 444 -16.23 -18.19 17.41
N ALA A 445 -17.37 -17.60 17.79
CA ALA A 445 -18.51 -18.32 18.36
C ALA A 445 -19.41 -19.00 17.32
N LEU A 446 -19.39 -18.56 16.06
CA LEU A 446 -20.19 -19.19 15.01
C LEU A 446 -19.43 -20.38 14.44
N ASP A 447 -20.01 -21.57 14.57
CA ASP A 447 -19.45 -22.78 13.96
C ASP A 447 -19.37 -22.62 12.44
N ALA A 448 -18.31 -23.18 11.84
CA ALA A 448 -18.02 -22.99 10.42
C ALA A 448 -19.17 -23.45 9.49
N ASP A 449 -19.90 -24.50 9.87
CA ASP A 449 -21.03 -25.03 9.09
C ASP A 449 -22.28 -24.13 9.13
N LEU A 450 -22.27 -23.05 9.93
CA LEU A 450 -23.37 -22.10 10.08
C LEU A 450 -23.16 -20.77 9.33
N PHE A 451 -22.08 -20.64 8.56
CA PHE A 451 -21.88 -19.55 7.59
C PHE A 451 -22.51 -19.89 6.24
#